data_AF-A0A4Z1K653-F1
#
_entry.id   AF-A0A4Z1K653-F1
#
_cell.length_a   1.000
_cell.length_b   1.000
_cell.length_c   1.000
_cell.angle_alpha   90.00
_cell.angle_beta   90.00
_cell.angle_gamma   90.00
#
_symmetry.space_group_name_H-M   'P 1'
#
loop_
_entity.id
_entity.type
_entity.pdbx_description
1 polymer ?
#
loop_
_entity_poly.entity_id
_entity_poly.type
_entity_poly.pdbx_seq_one_letter_code
_entity_poly.pdbx_strand_id
1 'polypeptide(L)' 'MKLSQSLSILALLVASTVAVAVPQDKLYTQCLTEGTFCSGFAGPVGTCCDGLLCENEPGVADDAHCLRKKKVRVIYTVS' A
#
# COMPACT_ATOMS: atom_id res chain seq x y z
N MET A 1 50.55 -37.63 11.43
CA MET A 1 49.36 -37.62 10.54
C MET A 1 48.08 -37.66 11.37
N LYS A 2 47.30 -36.57 11.38
CA LYS A 2 45.81 -36.54 11.37
C LYS A 2 45.33 -35.11 11.66
N LEU A 3 45.50 -34.26 10.66
CA LEU A 3 44.92 -32.91 10.56
C LEU A 3 43.65 -33.03 9.69
N SER A 4 42.73 -33.91 10.08
CA SER A 4 41.65 -34.38 9.20
C SER A 4 40.25 -34.17 9.76
N GLN A 5 40.07 -33.31 10.76
CA GLN A 5 38.77 -33.15 11.44
C GLN A 5 38.11 -31.78 11.22
N SER A 6 38.64 -30.94 10.34
CA SER A 6 38.20 -29.54 10.19
C SER A 6 37.39 -29.24 8.93
N LEU A 7 37.17 -30.20 8.02
CA LEU A 7 36.65 -29.90 6.67
C LEU A 7 35.19 -30.32 6.43
N SER A 8 34.49 -30.85 7.43
CA SER A 8 33.23 -31.55 7.19
C SER A 8 31.94 -30.73 7.33
N ILE A 9 32.00 -29.42 7.64
CA ILE A 9 30.78 -28.64 7.96
C ILE A 9 30.42 -27.60 6.88
N LEU A 10 31.28 -27.33 5.89
CA LEU A 10 30.99 -26.35 4.83
C LEU A 10 30.08 -26.87 3.70
N ALA A 11 29.48 -28.05 3.85
CA ALA A 11 28.69 -28.72 2.81
C ALA A 11 27.17 -28.75 3.10
N LEU A 12 26.67 -27.93 4.03
CA LEU A 12 25.23 -27.84 4.30
C LEU A 12 24.61 -26.63 3.60
N LEU A 13 24.36 -26.88 2.31
CA LEU A 13 23.08 -26.65 1.64
C LEU A 13 22.58 -25.20 1.58
N VAL A 14 23.01 -24.58 0.49
CA VAL A 14 22.28 -23.61 -0.34
C VAL A 14 20.76 -23.86 -0.26
N ALA A 15 20.09 -23.21 0.69
CA ALA A 15 18.64 -23.10 0.69
C ALA A 15 18.27 -22.26 -0.52
N SER A 16 17.76 -22.94 -1.55
CA SER A 16 17.30 -22.33 -2.79
C SER A 16 16.27 -21.26 -2.46
N THR A 17 16.68 -20.00 -2.57
CA THR A 17 15.76 -18.88 -2.60
C THR A 17 15.00 -18.97 -3.91
N VAL A 18 13.88 -19.68 -3.90
CA VAL A 18 12.82 -19.38 -4.86
C VAL A 18 12.32 -18.00 -4.50
N ALA A 19 12.99 -16.97 -5.02
CA ALA A 19 12.38 -15.67 -5.20
C ALA A 19 11.21 -15.95 -6.15
N VAL A 20 10.03 -16.21 -5.57
CA VAL A 20 8.79 -16.08 -6.31
C VAL A 20 8.76 -14.61 -6.66
N ALA A 21 9.26 -14.28 -7.85
CA ALA A 21 8.92 -13.03 -8.48
C ALA A 21 7.39 -13.10 -8.61
N VAL A 22 6.69 -12.58 -7.59
CA VAL A 22 5.30 -12.22 -7.70
C VAL A 22 5.25 -11.45 -9.01
N PRO A 23 4.54 -11.94 -10.03
CA PRO A 23 4.36 -11.18 -11.24
C PRO A 23 3.85 -9.84 -10.76
N GLN A 24 4.65 -8.78 -10.94
CA GLN A 24 4.15 -7.41 -10.99
C GLN A 24 3.36 -7.33 -12.29
N ASP A 25 2.33 -8.18 -12.38
CA ASP A 25 1.45 -8.37 -13.50
C ASP A 25 0.75 -7.04 -13.58
N LYS A 26 1.25 -6.22 -14.51
CA LYS A 26 0.66 -4.98 -14.96
C LYS A 26 -0.07 -4.26 -13.85
N LEU A 27 0.59 -3.25 -13.28
CA LEU A 27 -0.09 -2.09 -12.74
C LEU A 27 -0.94 -1.48 -13.87
N TYR A 28 -2.05 -2.12 -14.22
CA TYR A 28 -3.23 -1.42 -14.66
C TYR A 28 -3.50 -0.56 -13.46
N THR A 29 -3.04 0.69 -13.50
CA THR A 29 -3.28 1.69 -12.47
C THR A 29 -4.77 1.99 -12.55
N GLN A 30 -5.58 1.00 -12.16
CA GLN A 30 -7.00 1.09 -11.97
C GLN A 30 -7.11 2.02 -10.78
N CYS A 31 -7.37 3.27 -11.10
CA CYS A 31 -7.57 4.28 -10.10
C CYS A 31 -8.76 3.88 -9.23
N LEU A 32 -8.72 4.24 -7.95
CA LEU A 32 -9.76 3.89 -7.00
C LEU A 32 -11.02 4.69 -7.31
N THR A 33 -12.14 3.98 -7.43
CA THR A 33 -13.47 4.56 -7.71
C THR A 33 -14.04 5.27 -6.49
N GLU A 34 -15.11 6.04 -6.68
CA GLU A 34 -15.80 6.75 -5.59
C GLU A 34 -16.26 5.77 -4.49
N GLY A 35 -16.04 6.16 -3.23
CA GLY A 35 -16.37 5.35 -2.05
C GLY A 35 -15.37 4.22 -1.74
N THR A 36 -14.31 4.05 -2.52
CA THR A 36 -13.28 3.02 -2.24
C THR A 36 -12.27 3.53 -1.21
N PHE A 37 -11.86 2.65 -0.29
CA PHE A 37 -10.81 2.94 0.70
C PHE A 37 -9.48 3.22 0.01
N CYS A 38 -8.86 4.34 0.36
CA CYS A 38 -7.65 4.84 -0.29
C CYS A 38 -6.48 5.05 0.67
N SER A 39 -6.74 5.30 1.95
CA SER A 39 -5.70 5.44 2.97
C SER A 39 -6.27 5.21 4.36
N GLY A 40 -5.45 4.65 5.25
CA GLY A 40 -5.75 4.62 6.68
C GLY A 40 -4.46 4.59 7.49
N PHE A 41 -4.52 4.05 8.70
CA PHE A 41 -3.37 3.99 9.62
C PHE A 41 -2.13 3.32 9.01
N ALA A 42 -2.33 2.29 8.19
CA ALA A 42 -1.24 1.56 7.54
C ALA A 42 -0.58 2.30 6.36
N GLY A 43 -1.09 3.48 5.98
CA GLY A 43 -0.62 4.26 4.84
C GLY A 43 -1.54 4.20 3.62
N PRO A 44 -1.09 4.74 2.47
CA PRO A 44 -1.88 4.80 1.25
C PRO A 44 -2.00 3.43 0.58
N VAL A 45 -3.22 3.07 0.17
CA VAL A 45 -3.53 1.83 -0.57
C VAL A 45 -3.45 2.05 -2.07
N GLY A 46 -3.82 3.24 -2.55
CA GLY A 46 -3.84 3.57 -3.96
C GLY A 46 -4.20 5.01 -4.25
N THR A 47 -4.26 5.35 -5.54
CA THR A 47 -4.61 6.70 -6.01
C THR A 47 -6.04 6.71 -6.53
N CYS A 48 -6.85 7.68 -6.10
CA CYS A 48 -8.20 7.88 -6.59
C CYS A 48 -8.22 8.33 -8.07
N CYS A 49 -9.31 8.02 -8.78
CA CYS A 49 -9.51 8.50 -10.14
C CYS A 49 -9.62 10.03 -10.22
N ASP A 50 -9.42 10.58 -11.42
CA ASP A 50 -9.58 12.01 -11.67
C ASP A 50 -10.94 12.53 -11.17
N GLY A 51 -10.92 13.66 -10.47
CA GLY A 51 -12.11 14.29 -9.87
C GLY A 51 -12.46 13.78 -8.47
N LEU A 52 -11.75 12.78 -7.95
CA LEU A 52 -11.88 12.27 -6.59
C LEU A 52 -10.68 12.71 -5.72
N LEU A 53 -10.91 12.83 -4.41
CA LEU A 53 -9.86 13.01 -3.41
C LEU A 53 -9.94 11.92 -2.36
N CYS A 54 -8.78 11.49 -1.87
CA CYS A 54 -8.70 10.59 -0.74
C CYS A 54 -8.89 11.41 0.55
N GLU A 55 -10.10 11.40 1.11
CA GLU A 55 -10.46 12.18 2.30
C GLU A 55 -11.24 11.31 3.29
N ASN A 56 -11.13 11.65 4.57
CA ASN A 56 -11.95 11.02 5.61
C ASN A 56 -13.36 11.62 5.60
N GLU A 57 -14.36 10.82 5.97
CA GLU A 57 -15.67 11.36 6.27
C GLU A 57 -15.62 12.30 7.50
N PRO A 58 -16.45 13.37 7.54
CA PRO A 58 -16.48 14.28 8.67
C PRO A 58 -16.75 13.55 9.99
N GLY A 59 -15.81 13.63 10.93
CA GLY A 59 -15.92 12.99 12.25
C GLY A 59 -15.35 11.58 12.34
N VAL A 60 -14.78 11.04 11.26
CA VAL A 60 -14.05 9.77 11.24
C VAL A 60 -12.55 10.06 11.07
N ALA A 61 -11.73 9.55 11.98
CA ALA A 61 -10.28 9.54 11.81
C ALA A 61 -9.87 8.15 11.32
N ASP A 62 -8.96 8.10 10.34
CA ASP A 62 -8.26 6.89 9.88
C ASP A 62 -8.95 5.99 8.84
N ASP A 63 -10.10 6.40 8.29
CA ASP A 63 -10.82 5.70 7.22
C ASP A 63 -11.04 6.61 5.99
N ALA A 64 -9.96 6.88 5.24
CA ALA A 64 -10.04 7.74 4.08
C ALA A 64 -10.54 6.98 2.85
N HIS A 65 -11.49 7.59 2.15
CA HIS A 65 -12.11 7.04 0.97
C HIS A 65 -12.03 8.03 -0.19
N CYS A 66 -12.13 7.53 -1.42
CA CYS A 66 -12.19 8.38 -2.60
C CYS A 66 -13.54 9.07 -2.69
N LEU A 67 -13.58 10.35 -2.34
CA LEU A 67 -14.78 11.16 -2.35
C LEU A 67 -14.72 12.17 -3.50
N ARG A 68 -15.87 12.46 -4.12
CA ARG A 68 -15.95 13.61 -5.02
C ARG A 68 -15.63 14.87 -4.24
N LYS A 69 -14.83 15.75 -4.86
CA LYS A 69 -14.58 17.11 -4.36
C LYS A 69 -15.91 17.83 -4.16
N LYS A 70 -16.47 17.81 -2.96
CA LYS A 70 -17.58 18.68 -2.60
C LYS A 70 -16.97 20.07 -2.51
N LYS A 71 -17.39 20.98 -3.40
CA LYS A 71 -17.10 22.40 -3.24
C LYS A 71 -17.59 22.77 -1.85
N VAL A 72 -16.68 22.99 -0.90
CA VAL A 72 -17.03 23.50 0.42
C VAL A 72 -17.65 24.86 0.15
N ARG A 73 -18.99 24.91 0.16
CA ARG A 73 -19.72 26.17 0.12
C ARG A 73 -19.54 26.73 1.52
N VAL A 74 -18.43 27.44 1.73
CA VAL A 74 -18.22 28.19 2.97
C VAL A 74 -19.35 29.21 3.01
N ILE A 75 -20.40 28.89 3.77
CA ILE A 75 -21.45 29.84 4.08
C ILE A 75 -20.83 30.70 5.17
N TYR A 76 -20.17 31.79 4.78
CA TYR A 76 -19.76 32.81 5.73
C TYR A 76 -21.05 33.41 6.30
N THR A 77 -21.46 32.97 7.49
CA THR A 77 -22.45 33.71 8.28
C THR A 77 -21.74 34.97 8.77
N VAL A 78 -21.99 36.09 8.08
CA VAL A 78 -21.63 37.42 8.56
C VAL A 78 -22.67 37.76 9.64
N SER A 79 -22.25 37.72 10.90
CA SER A 79 -23.01 38.26 12.04
C SER A 79 -22.89 39.77 12.09
#